data_AF-A0A6H5H583-F1
#
_entry.id   AF-A0A6H5H583-F1
#
_cell.length_a   1.000
_cell.length_b   1.000
_cell.length_c   1.000
_cell.angle_alpha   90.00
_cell.angle_beta   90.00
_cell.angle_gamma   90.00
#
_symmetry.space_group_name_H-M   'P 1'
#
loop_
_entity.id
_entity.type
_entity.pdbx_description
1 polymer ?
#
loop_
_entity_poly.entity_id
_entity_poly.type
_entity_poly.pdbx_seq_one_letter_code
_entity_poly.pdbx_strand_id
1 'polypeptide(L)'
;MSDDEPDYMSDAFLTEAVTQDVRPGLLHSHKQKREHELWKKKEIIEERKIAKPSGQLEAEVREDGLQKPIPQDNKGFAMLAKMGFNPAKGLGKHGQGRMDPIGIDLKTDKQGLGRKAAVKEILEMKRKMLEEHKKKALSVTDFRASLSEKVQERQVLNFELFEPRADV
;
A
#
# COMPACT_ATOMS: atom_id res chain seq x y z
N MET A 1 17.91 45.01 52.73
CA MET A 1 18.43 44.09 51.71
C MET A 1 17.30 43.85 50.74
N SER A 2 17.39 44.43 49.55
CA SER A 2 16.34 44.44 48.52
C SER A 2 17.06 44.45 47.18
N ASP A 3 17.41 43.27 46.67
CA ASP A 3 18.23 43.16 45.45
C ASP A 3 17.93 41.91 44.59
N ASP A 4 16.79 41.23 44.80
CA ASP A 4 16.48 39.97 44.09
C ASP A 4 15.22 40.01 43.20
N GLU A 5 14.51 41.15 43.10
CA GLU A 5 13.42 41.28 42.11
C GLU A 5 13.92 42.04 40.88
N PRO A 6 13.85 41.43 39.68
CA PRO A 6 14.19 42.14 38.45
C PRO A 6 13.25 43.32 38.28
N ASP A 7 13.83 44.53 38.27
CA ASP A 7 13.10 45.79 38.13
C ASP A 7 12.14 45.71 36.94
N TYR A 8 10.85 45.86 37.23
CA TYR A 8 9.75 45.78 36.27
C TYR A 8 9.87 46.78 35.11
N MET A 9 10.69 47.82 35.25
CA MET A 9 10.99 48.79 34.19
C MET A 9 12.37 48.62 33.54
N SER A 10 13.11 47.57 33.88
CA SER A 10 14.42 47.30 33.28
C SER A 10 14.32 46.71 31.87
N ASP A 11 15.31 47.05 31.05
CA ASP A 11 15.43 46.60 29.66
C ASP A 11 15.64 45.06 29.53
N ALA A 12 15.81 44.36 30.66
CA ALA A 12 15.99 42.90 30.72
C ALA A 12 14.85 42.15 30.01
N PHE A 13 13.59 42.56 30.23
CA PHE A 13 12.43 41.94 29.58
C PHE A 13 12.39 42.18 28.07
N LEU A 14 12.85 43.34 27.61
CA LEU A 14 12.92 43.67 26.19
C LEU A 14 14.05 42.89 25.50
N THR A 15 15.19 42.71 26.17
CA THR A 15 16.27 41.88 25.64
C THR A 15 15.86 40.42 25.51
N GLU A 16 15.19 39.86 26.51
CA GLU A 16 14.71 38.48 26.52
C GLU A 16 13.66 38.22 25.43
N ALA A 17 12.74 39.17 25.21
CA ALA A 17 11.75 39.13 24.12
C ALA A 17 12.39 39.22 22.71
N VAL A 18 13.55 39.86 22.56
CA VAL A 18 14.30 39.90 21.29
C VAL A 18 15.07 38.59 21.05
N THR A 19 15.51 37.89 22.11
CA THR A 19 16.25 36.63 21.95
C THR A 19 15.42 35.48 21.38
N GLN A 20 14.10 35.50 21.54
CA GLN A 20 13.20 34.46 21.06
C GLN A 20 12.20 35.06 20.08
N ASP A 21 12.57 35.16 18.80
CA ASP A 21 11.65 35.59 17.75
C ASP A 21 10.61 34.49 17.46
N VAL A 22 9.55 34.47 18.26
CA VAL A 22 8.40 33.55 18.17
C VAL A 22 7.28 34.08 17.26
N ARG A 23 7.50 35.21 16.58
CA ARG A 23 6.50 35.81 15.70
C ARG A 23 6.50 35.08 14.37
N PRO A 24 5.35 34.59 13.88
CA PRO A 24 5.26 34.07 12.51
C PRO A 24 5.52 35.24 11.55
N GLY A 25 6.76 35.36 11.08
CA GLY A 25 7.18 36.41 10.17
C GLY A 25 6.44 36.30 8.84
N LEU A 26 6.13 37.44 8.22
CA LEU A 26 5.63 37.47 6.86
C LEU A 26 6.68 36.86 5.92
N LEU A 27 6.30 35.89 5.09
CA LEU A 27 7.21 35.26 4.13
C LEU A 27 7.46 36.25 2.98
N HIS A 28 8.63 36.88 2.94
CA HIS A 28 8.95 37.94 1.97
C HIS A 28 9.42 37.38 0.61
N SER A 29 10.05 36.20 0.59
CA SER A 29 10.55 35.57 -0.63
C SER A 29 9.60 34.50 -1.18
N HIS A 30 9.47 34.42 -2.50
CA HIS A 30 8.75 33.34 -3.18
C HIS A 30 9.27 31.94 -2.81
N LYS A 31 10.58 31.80 -2.57
CA LYS A 31 11.19 30.53 -2.15
C LYS A 31 10.67 30.11 -0.77
N GLN A 32 10.65 31.04 0.18
CA GLN A 32 10.17 30.81 1.54
C GLN A 32 8.68 30.47 1.57
N LYS A 33 7.85 31.17 0.77
CA LYS A 33 6.43 30.84 0.59
C LYS A 33 6.24 29.41 0.10
N ARG A 34 7.00 29.00 -0.92
CA ARG A 34 6.93 27.65 -1.48
C ARG A 34 7.35 26.57 -0.47
N GLU A 35 8.42 26.78 0.28
CA GLU A 35 8.88 25.84 1.31
C GLU A 35 7.83 25.65 2.42
N HIS A 36 7.23 26.75 2.87
CA HIS A 36 6.16 26.73 3.85
C HIS A 36 4.90 26.02 3.34
N GLU A 37 4.48 26.27 2.09
CA GLU A 37 3.36 25.54 1.47
C GLU A 37 3.61 24.03 1.37
N LEU A 38 4.85 23.64 1.02
CA LEU A 38 5.24 22.24 0.97
C LEU A 38 5.22 21.61 2.36
N TRP A 39 5.70 22.31 3.38
CA TRP A 39 5.66 21.85 4.77
C TRP A 39 4.22 21.65 5.24
N LYS A 40 3.35 22.65 5.07
CA LYS A 40 1.93 22.58 5.42
C LYS A 40 1.21 21.45 4.67
N LYS A 41 1.52 21.26 3.38
CA LYS A 41 0.96 20.17 2.58
C LYS A 41 1.42 18.80 3.07
N LYS A 42 2.69 18.66 3.48
CA LYS A 42 3.22 17.42 4.06
C LYS A 42 2.53 17.10 5.39
N GLU A 43 2.37 18.09 6.26
CA GLU A 43 1.68 17.95 7.54
C GLU A 43 0.23 17.46 7.36
N ILE A 44 -0.55 18.11 6.48
CA ILE A 44 -1.92 17.68 6.14
C ILE A 44 -1.94 16.24 5.58
N ILE A 45 -0.94 15.86 4.79
CA ILE A 45 -0.84 14.49 4.25
C ILE A 45 -0.53 13.49 5.37
N GLU A 46 0.38 13.80 6.29
CA GLU A 46 0.70 12.95 7.44
C GLU A 46 -0.51 12.81 8.38
N GLU A 47 -1.23 13.88 8.68
CA GLU A 47 -2.46 13.84 9.47
C GLU A 47 -3.53 12.94 8.82
N ARG A 48 -3.69 13.04 7.50
CA ARG A 48 -4.63 12.18 6.74
C ARG A 48 -4.18 10.73 6.66
N LYS A 49 -2.88 10.42 6.81
CA LYS A 49 -2.39 9.04 6.90
C LYS A 49 -2.66 8.44 8.28
N ILE A 50 -2.60 9.26 9.33
CA ILE A 50 -2.88 8.83 10.71
C ILE A 50 -4.36 8.45 10.86
N ALA A 51 -5.26 9.23 10.26
CA ALA A 51 -6.68 8.92 10.26
C ALA A 51 -7.04 7.88 9.19
N LYS A 52 -7.46 6.69 9.61
CA LYS A 52 -8.01 5.71 8.67
C LYS A 52 -9.26 6.29 7.98
N PRO A 53 -9.42 6.12 6.65
CA PRO A 53 -10.63 6.56 5.97
C PRO A 53 -11.86 5.81 6.51
N SER A 54 -13.00 6.50 6.60
CA SER A 54 -14.23 5.95 7.20
C SER A 54 -14.64 4.59 6.62
N GLY A 55 -14.52 4.41 5.30
CA GLY A 55 -14.84 3.13 4.66
C GLY A 55 -13.96 1.96 5.10
N GLN A 56 -12.70 2.20 5.49
CA GLN A 56 -11.85 1.15 6.06
C GLN A 56 -12.24 0.84 7.50
N LEU A 57 -12.52 1.87 8.31
CA LEU A 57 -12.99 1.68 9.68
C LEU A 57 -14.30 0.88 9.73
N GLU A 58 -15.27 1.21 8.89
CA GLU A 58 -16.53 0.48 8.80
C GLU A 58 -16.34 -0.97 8.35
N ALA A 59 -15.39 -1.22 7.43
CA ALA A 59 -15.06 -2.57 7.01
C ALA A 59 -14.44 -3.38 8.16
N GLU A 60 -13.44 -2.83 8.84
CA GLU A 60 -12.80 -3.47 10.00
C GLU A 60 -13.83 -3.79 11.11
N VAL A 61 -14.68 -2.83 11.47
CA VAL A 61 -15.74 -3.02 12.48
C VAL A 61 -16.73 -4.11 12.06
N ARG A 62 -17.09 -4.18 10.77
CA ARG A 62 -17.98 -5.21 10.24
C ARG A 62 -17.34 -6.60 10.32
N GLU A 63 -16.10 -6.73 9.85
CA GLU A 63 -15.37 -8.00 9.90
C GLU A 63 -15.22 -8.48 11.34
N ASP A 64 -14.83 -7.58 12.26
CA ASP A 64 -14.74 -7.87 13.68
C ASP A 64 -16.07 -8.33 14.28
N GLY A 65 -17.18 -7.69 13.88
CA GLY A 65 -18.53 -8.04 14.32
C GLY A 65 -19.04 -9.36 13.75
N LEU A 66 -18.61 -9.74 12.54
CA LEU A 66 -18.96 -11.02 11.92
C LEU A 66 -18.16 -12.19 12.52
N GLN A 67 -16.91 -11.94 12.93
CA GLN A 67 -16.04 -12.97 13.53
C GLN A 67 -16.40 -13.26 14.99
N LYS A 68 -16.96 -12.29 15.72
CA LYS A 68 -17.26 -12.43 17.15
C LYS A 68 -18.71 -12.85 17.37
N PRO A 69 -18.97 -13.89 18.19
CA PRO A 69 -20.34 -14.23 18.58
C PRO A 69 -20.95 -13.11 19.44
N ILE A 70 -22.28 -13.02 19.43
CA ILE A 70 -23.02 -12.03 20.23
C ILE A 70 -22.72 -12.27 21.72
N PRO A 71 -22.32 -11.26 22.49
CA PRO A 71 -21.99 -11.42 23.91
C PRO A 71 -23.25 -11.74 24.75
N GLN A 72 -23.07 -12.45 25.86
CA GLN A 72 -24.17 -12.84 26.74
C GLN A 72 -24.85 -11.65 27.43
N ASP A 73 -24.11 -10.56 27.65
CA ASP A 73 -24.63 -9.29 28.18
C ASP A 73 -25.57 -8.57 27.20
N ASN A 74 -25.56 -8.96 25.92
CA ASN A 74 -26.50 -8.41 24.97
C ASN A 74 -27.93 -8.84 25.33
N LYS A 75 -28.83 -7.86 25.49
CA LYS A 75 -30.25 -8.09 25.77
C LYS A 75 -30.91 -9.05 24.77
N GLY A 76 -30.49 -9.01 23.50
CA GLY A 76 -30.98 -9.93 22.47
C GLY A 76 -30.57 -11.37 22.71
N PHE A 77 -29.32 -11.60 23.14
CA PHE A 77 -28.86 -12.95 23.52
C PHE A 77 -29.64 -13.48 24.72
N ALA A 78 -29.83 -12.64 25.76
CA ALA A 78 -30.61 -13.02 26.93
C ALA A 78 -32.06 -13.39 26.59
N MET A 79 -32.68 -12.67 25.63
CA MET A 79 -34.01 -13.00 25.15
C MET A 79 -34.03 -14.33 24.38
N LEU A 80 -33.08 -14.53 23.45
CA LEU A 80 -32.95 -15.79 22.71
C LEU A 80 -32.75 -16.98 23.64
N ALA A 81 -31.86 -16.85 24.63
CA ALA A 81 -31.60 -17.89 25.62
C ALA A 81 -32.88 -18.24 26.41
N LYS A 82 -33.68 -17.25 26.82
CA LYS A 82 -34.98 -17.48 27.47
C LYS A 82 -35.99 -18.19 26.57
N MET A 83 -35.89 -18.02 25.26
CA MET A 83 -36.70 -18.73 24.26
C MET A 83 -36.15 -20.13 23.91
N GLY A 84 -35.08 -20.57 24.58
CA GLY A 84 -34.49 -21.91 24.38
C GLY A 84 -33.39 -21.96 23.32
N PHE A 85 -32.85 -20.81 22.88
CA PHE A 85 -31.68 -20.79 22.01
C PHE A 85 -30.44 -21.31 22.74
N ASN A 86 -29.69 -22.19 22.09
CA ASN A 86 -28.42 -22.72 22.58
C ASN A 86 -27.31 -22.40 21.56
N PRO A 87 -26.23 -21.69 21.94
CA PRO A 87 -25.16 -21.32 21.02
C PRO A 87 -24.45 -22.52 20.36
N ALA A 88 -24.55 -23.72 20.94
CA ALA A 88 -23.95 -24.93 20.36
C ALA A 88 -24.78 -25.57 19.23
N LYS A 89 -26.02 -25.10 19.00
CA LYS A 89 -26.93 -25.67 18.00
C LYS A 89 -27.51 -24.59 17.09
N GLY A 90 -27.76 -24.96 15.84
CA GLY A 90 -28.49 -24.13 14.90
C GLY A 90 -29.92 -23.84 15.37
N LEU A 91 -30.54 -22.82 14.78
CA LEU A 91 -31.96 -22.49 15.01
C LEU A 91 -32.90 -23.51 14.34
N GLY A 92 -34.15 -23.58 14.80
CA GLY A 92 -35.20 -24.45 14.23
C GLY A 92 -35.45 -25.74 15.02
N LYS A 93 -36.55 -26.43 14.72
CA LYS A 93 -37.06 -27.59 15.49
C LYS A 93 -36.03 -28.71 15.69
N HIS A 94 -35.18 -28.94 14.68
CA HIS A 94 -34.14 -29.96 14.70
C HIS A 94 -32.73 -29.36 14.71
N GLY A 95 -32.61 -28.05 14.92
CA GLY A 95 -31.34 -27.33 14.83
C GLY A 95 -30.75 -27.25 13.42
N GLN A 96 -31.59 -27.30 12.39
CA GLN A 96 -31.18 -27.27 10.98
C GLN A 96 -30.68 -25.90 10.48
N GLY A 97 -30.87 -24.85 11.27
CA GLY A 97 -30.43 -23.50 10.95
C GLY A 97 -28.90 -23.40 10.94
N ARG A 98 -28.37 -22.46 10.15
CA ARG A 98 -26.95 -22.16 10.14
C ARG A 98 -26.51 -21.61 11.50
N MET A 99 -25.32 -22.03 11.94
CA MET A 99 -24.67 -21.50 13.15
C MET A 99 -23.91 -20.22 12.84
N ASP A 100 -23.29 -20.16 11.67
CA ASP A 100 -22.46 -19.03 11.25
C ASP A 100 -23.25 -18.03 10.40
N PRO A 101 -22.94 -16.73 10.51
CA PRO A 101 -23.54 -15.70 9.67
C PRO A 101 -23.17 -15.89 8.19
N ILE A 102 -24.04 -15.43 7.30
CA ILE A 102 -23.81 -15.49 5.86
C ILE A 102 -22.81 -14.39 5.47
N GLY A 103 -21.72 -14.76 4.77
CA GLY A 103 -20.76 -13.81 4.23
C GLY A 103 -21.39 -12.87 3.21
N ILE A 104 -21.01 -11.59 3.25
CA ILE A 104 -21.55 -10.53 2.39
C ILE A 104 -20.41 -9.92 1.59
N ASP A 105 -20.55 -9.90 0.26
CA ASP A 105 -19.63 -9.19 -0.63
C ASP A 105 -20.12 -7.77 -0.89
N LEU A 106 -19.52 -6.78 -0.22
CA LEU A 106 -19.83 -5.38 -0.47
C LEU A 106 -19.13 -4.88 -1.73
N LYS A 107 -19.92 -4.47 -2.71
CA LYS A 107 -19.41 -3.84 -3.92
C LYS A 107 -19.20 -2.35 -3.69
N THR A 108 -17.94 -1.96 -3.48
CA THR A 108 -17.52 -0.55 -3.37
C THR A 108 -17.36 0.13 -4.73
N ASP A 109 -17.32 -0.65 -5.81
CA ASP A 109 -17.01 -0.14 -7.15
C ASP A 109 -18.24 0.28 -7.93
N LYS A 110 -18.07 1.32 -8.75
CA LYS A 110 -19.12 1.82 -9.67
C LYS A 110 -19.19 1.05 -11.01
N GLN A 111 -18.41 -0.02 -11.16
CA GLN A 111 -18.35 -0.79 -12.41
C GLN A 111 -19.57 -1.72 -12.58
N GLY A 112 -19.84 -2.17 -13.81
CA GLY A 112 -20.86 -3.19 -14.07
C GLY A 112 -20.55 -4.53 -13.40
N LEU A 113 -21.59 -5.35 -13.15
CA LEU A 113 -21.42 -6.74 -12.75
C LEU A 113 -20.68 -7.52 -13.86
N GLY A 114 -19.82 -8.47 -13.50
CA GLY A 114 -19.02 -9.25 -14.46
C GLY A 114 -17.78 -8.54 -15.03
N ARG A 115 -17.65 -7.21 -14.91
CA ARG A 115 -16.51 -6.46 -15.46
C ARG A 115 -15.17 -6.90 -14.87
N LYS A 116 -15.12 -7.21 -13.57
CA LYS A 116 -13.90 -7.64 -12.87
C LYS A 116 -13.30 -8.90 -13.49
N ALA A 117 -14.13 -9.88 -13.85
CA ALA A 117 -13.67 -11.12 -14.47
C ALA A 117 -13.06 -10.85 -15.85
N ALA A 118 -13.77 -10.12 -16.71
CA ALA A 118 -13.27 -9.77 -18.05
C ALA A 118 -11.95 -8.97 -18.00
N VAL A 119 -11.82 -8.03 -17.06
CA VAL A 119 -10.58 -7.26 -16.90
C VAL A 119 -9.42 -8.16 -16.44
N LYS A 120 -9.69 -9.10 -15.53
CA LYS A 120 -8.69 -10.05 -15.04
C LYS A 120 -8.15 -10.93 -16.16
N GLU A 121 -9.04 -11.47 -17.01
CA GLU A 121 -8.65 -12.28 -18.17
C GLU A 121 -7.77 -11.48 -19.15
N ILE A 122 -8.18 -10.24 -19.48
CA ILE A 122 -7.40 -9.37 -20.36
C ILE A 122 -6.02 -9.08 -19.77
N LEU A 123 -5.94 -8.83 -18.46
CA LEU A 123 -4.69 -8.56 -17.75
C LEU A 123 -3.76 -9.78 -17.80
N GLU A 124 -4.29 -10.97 -17.53
CA GLU A 124 -3.52 -12.22 -17.58
C GLU A 124 -3.00 -12.51 -18.99
N MET A 125 -3.81 -12.32 -20.02
CA MET A 125 -3.38 -12.44 -21.41
C MET A 125 -2.25 -11.48 -21.74
N LYS A 126 -2.39 -10.20 -21.36
CA LYS A 126 -1.33 -9.18 -21.56
C LYS A 126 -0.05 -9.56 -20.84
N ARG A 127 -0.13 -10.09 -19.62
CA ARG A 127 1.03 -10.53 -18.85
C ARG A 127 1.76 -11.68 -19.56
N LYS A 128 1.03 -12.70 -20.01
CA LYS A 128 1.62 -13.83 -20.75
C LYS A 128 2.30 -13.37 -22.03
N MET A 129 1.64 -12.51 -22.82
CA MET A 129 2.22 -11.93 -24.04
C MET A 129 3.51 -11.17 -23.77
N LEU A 130 3.56 -10.38 -22.68
CA LEU A 130 4.76 -9.65 -22.28
C LEU A 130 5.89 -10.59 -21.84
N GLU A 131 5.58 -11.64 -21.10
CA GLU A 131 6.56 -12.66 -20.69
C GLU A 131 7.13 -13.40 -21.92
N GLU A 132 6.29 -13.77 -22.89
CA GLU A 132 6.75 -14.35 -24.15
C GLU A 132 7.63 -13.40 -24.95
N HIS A 133 7.22 -12.13 -25.07
CA HIS A 133 8.01 -11.13 -25.77
C HIS A 133 9.36 -10.89 -25.07
N LYS A 134 9.40 -10.89 -23.74
CA LYS A 134 10.65 -10.81 -22.98
C LYS A 134 11.56 -12.03 -23.18
N LYS A 135 10.99 -13.22 -23.31
CA LYS A 135 11.75 -14.45 -23.62
C LYS A 135 12.28 -14.47 -25.06
N LYS A 136 11.51 -13.92 -26.01
CA LYS A 136 11.88 -13.84 -27.43
C LYS A 136 12.83 -12.67 -27.73
N ALA A 137 12.79 -11.61 -26.93
CA ALA A 137 13.74 -10.52 -27.03
C ALA A 137 15.13 -11.04 -26.60
N LEU A 138 16.00 -11.23 -27.59
CA LEU A 138 17.39 -11.63 -27.40
C LEU A 138 18.04 -10.76 -26.33
N SER A 139 18.61 -11.38 -25.30
CA SER A 139 19.37 -10.65 -24.28
C SER A 139 20.60 -10.01 -24.93
N VAL A 140 21.03 -8.83 -24.46
CA VAL A 140 22.28 -8.19 -24.91
C VAL A 140 23.48 -9.13 -24.76
N THR A 141 23.41 -10.09 -23.82
CA THR A 141 24.39 -11.16 -23.63
C THR A 141 24.37 -12.20 -24.76
N ASP A 142 23.19 -12.55 -25.28
CA ASP A 142 23.01 -13.55 -26.35
C ASP A 142 23.55 -13.01 -27.68
N PHE A 143 23.40 -11.71 -27.91
CA PHE A 143 24.00 -11.05 -29.09
C PHE A 143 25.54 -11.11 -29.04
N ARG A 144 26.15 -10.92 -27.87
CA ARG A 144 27.61 -11.02 -27.70
C ARG A 144 28.12 -12.45 -27.89
N ALA A 145 27.41 -13.43 -27.35
CA ALA A 145 27.75 -14.85 -27.51
C ALA A 145 27.67 -15.29 -28.99
N SER A 146 26.61 -14.90 -29.70
CA SER A 146 26.47 -15.22 -31.12
C SER A 146 27.53 -14.55 -32.01
N LEU A 147 28.02 -13.36 -31.63
CA LEU A 147 29.14 -12.72 -32.30
C LEU A 147 30.47 -13.45 -32.07
N SER A 148 30.75 -13.90 -30.83
CA SER A 148 31.97 -14.68 -30.55
C SER A 148 31.96 -16.03 -31.27
N GLU A 149 30.81 -16.69 -31.34
CA GLU A 149 30.65 -17.99 -32.01
C GLU A 149 30.90 -17.84 -33.52
N LYS A 150 30.30 -16.83 -34.17
CA LYS A 150 30.56 -16.50 -35.60
C LYS A 150 32.00 -16.11 -35.91
N VAL A 151 32.73 -15.57 -34.92
CA VAL A 151 34.16 -15.25 -35.07
C VAL A 151 34.99 -16.52 -34.95
N GLN A 152 34.68 -17.39 -33.99
CA GLN A 152 35.33 -18.70 -33.83
C GLN A 152 35.12 -19.59 -35.05
N GLU A 153 33.89 -19.71 -35.56
CA GLU A 153 33.58 -20.47 -36.78
C GLU A 153 34.41 -19.99 -37.97
N ARG A 154 34.55 -18.67 -38.15
CA ARG A 154 35.39 -18.10 -39.21
C ARG A 154 36.87 -18.42 -39.01
N GLN A 155 37.36 -18.42 -37.77
CA GLN A 155 38.74 -18.79 -37.48
C GLN A 155 38.99 -20.28 -37.75
N VAL A 156 38.08 -21.16 -37.37
CA VAL A 156 38.17 -22.60 -37.63
C VAL A 156 38.10 -22.89 -39.13
N LEU A 157 37.16 -22.28 -39.87
CA LEU A 157 37.09 -22.44 -41.33
C LEU A 157 38.34 -21.92 -42.04
N ASN A 158 38.91 -20.80 -41.58
CA ASN A 158 40.16 -20.29 -42.12
C ASN A 158 41.35 -21.21 -41.77
N PHE A 159 41.29 -21.93 -40.64
CA PHE A 159 42.29 -22.91 -40.24
C PHE A 159 42.16 -24.22 -41.04
N GLU A 160 40.95 -24.73 -41.25
CA GLU A 160 40.67 -25.92 -42.06
C GLU A 160 40.97 -25.73 -43.55
N LEU A 161 40.80 -24.51 -44.08
CA LEU A 161 41.23 -24.14 -45.44
C LEU A 161 42.76 -24.08 -45.60
N PHE A 162 43.51 -24.09 -44.49
CA PHE A 162 44.97 -23.99 -44.48
C PHE A 162 45.68 -25.33 -44.19
N GLU A 163 44.96 -26.41 -43.86
CA GLU A 163 45.56 -27.74 -43.79
C GLU A 163 45.68 -28.36 -45.19
N PRO A 164 46.90 -28.74 -45.65
CA PRO A 164 47.05 -29.49 -46.89
C PRO A 164 46.44 -30.89 -46.68
N ARG A 165 45.52 -31.29 -47.57
CA ARG A 165 45.07 -32.69 -47.67
C ARG A 165 46.32 -33.56 -47.82
N ALA A 166 46.64 -34.34 -46.80
CA ALA A 166 47.65 -35.37 -46.90
C ALA A 166 47.06 -36.50 -47.76
N ASP A 167 47.33 -36.44 -49.05
CA ASP A 167 47.08 -37.52 -49.99
C ASP A 167 47.95 -38.73 -49.59
N VAL A 168 47.30 -39.87 -49.37
CA VAL A 168 47.93 -41.20 -49.21
C VAL A 168 47.96 -41.89 -50.57
#